data_AF-A0A0Q6W0W1-F1
#
_entry.id   AF-A0A0Q6W0W1-F1
#
_cell.length_a   1.000
_cell.length_b   1.000
_cell.length_c   1.000
_cell.angle_alpha   90.00
_cell.angle_beta   90.00
_cell.angle_gamma   90.00
#
_symmetry.space_group_name_H-M   'P 1'
#
loop_
_entity.id
_entity.type
_entity.pdbx_description
1 polymer ?
#
loop_
_entity_poly.entity_id
_entity_poly.type
_entity_poly.pdbx_seq_one_letter_code
_entity_poly.pdbx_strand_id
1 'polypeptide(L)' 'MPEPKIPQLIFALDVAREMAEREGPQADMLVFLIEQALQEAKEEALRRGIVVDVETDRDGARSH' A
#
# COMPACT_ATOMS: atom_id res chain seq x y z
N MET A 1 8.84 -11.54 18.82
CA MET A 1 8.83 -10.35 17.94
C MET A 1 7.58 -9.55 18.27
N PRO A 2 7.65 -8.23 18.50
CA PRO A 2 6.43 -7.43 18.58
C PRO A 2 5.69 -7.52 17.25
N GLU A 3 4.38 -7.76 17.32
CA GLU A 3 3.53 -7.79 16.14
C GLU A 3 3.57 -6.41 15.48
N PRO A 4 3.87 -6.30 14.16
CA PRO A 4 3.89 -5.00 13.50
C PRO A 4 2.52 -4.36 13.64
N LYS A 5 2.49 -3.09 14.08
CA LYS A 5 1.22 -2.36 14.17
C LYS A 5 0.69 -2.17 12.74
N ILE A 6 -0.62 -2.35 12.54
CA ILE A 6 -1.26 -2.28 11.21
C ILE A 6 -0.80 -1.07 10.35
N PRO A 7 -0.63 0.15 10.88
CA PRO A 7 -0.09 1.26 10.10
C PRO A 7 1.33 1.03 9.56
N GLN A 8 2.20 0.38 10.34
CA GLN A 8 3.57 0.05 9.91
C GLN A 8 3.56 -1.02 8.82
N LEU A 9 2.61 -1.96 8.88
CA LEU A 9 2.41 -2.95 7.84
C LEU A 9 1.97 -2.29 6.52
N ILE A 10 0.97 -1.40 6.58
CA ILE A 10 0.49 -0.66 5.40
C ILE A 10 1.64 0.15 4.78
N PHE A 11 2.38 0.91 5.59
CA PHE A 11 3.55 1.65 5.12
C PHE A 11 4.60 0.75 4.45
N ALA A 12 4.92 -0.39 5.07
CA ALA A 12 5.90 -1.32 4.51
C ALA A 12 5.42 -1.91 3.17
N LEU A 13 4.13 -2.20 3.03
CA LEU A 13 3.55 -2.69 1.78
C LEU A 13 3.51 -1.61 0.69
N ASP A 14 3.21 -0.35 1.03
CA ASP A 14 3.28 0.76 0.09
C ASP A 14 4.71 0.94 -0.46
N VAL A 15 5.72 0.90 0.41
CA VAL A 15 7.14 0.94 -0.02
C VAL A 15 7.49 -0.27 -0.88
N ALA A 16 7.03 -1.47 -0.51
CA ALA A 16 7.29 -2.68 -1.30
C ALA A 16 6.65 -2.61 -2.70
N ARG A 17 5.44 -2.03 -2.82
CA ARG A 17 4.77 -1.79 -4.09
C ARG A 17 5.59 -0.86 -4.96
N GLU A 18 6.02 0.29 -4.42
CA GLU A 18 6.86 1.24 -5.15
C GLU A 18 8.19 0.65 -5.62
N MET A 19 8.80 -0.23 -4.81
CA MET A 19 10.01 -0.95 -5.19
C MET A 19 9.73 -1.93 -6.33
N ALA A 20 8.65 -2.70 -6.25
CA ALA A 20 8.27 -3.67 -7.28
C ALA A 20 7.92 -2.98 -8.62
N GLU A 21 7.24 -1.82 -8.59
CA GLU A 21 6.92 -1.04 -9.80
C GLU A 21 8.18 -0.60 -10.57
N ARG A 22 9.31 -0.39 -9.88
CA ARG A 22 10.58 0.02 -10.49
C ARG A 22 11.31 -1.12 -11.21
N GLU A 23 11.00 -2.36 -10.88
CA GLU A 23 11.62 -3.53 -11.52
C GLU A 23 11.11 -3.73 -12.95
N GLY A 24 9.93 -3.21 -13.30
CA GLY A 24 9.34 -3.35 -14.63
C GLY A 24 8.46 -4.60 -14.77
N PRO A 25 8.09 -5.01 -16.01
CA PRO A 25 7.00 -5.95 -16.26
C PRO A 25 7.14 -7.33 -15.59
N GLN A 26 8.38 -7.77 -15.31
CA GLN A 26 8.61 -9.04 -14.62
C GLN A 26 8.08 -9.05 -13.17
N ALA A 27 7.82 -7.88 -12.59
CA ALA A 27 7.29 -7.72 -11.25
C ALA A 27 5.79 -7.40 -11.21
N ASP A 28 5.08 -7.37 -12.34
CA ASP A 28 3.65 -7.01 -12.39
C ASP A 28 2.79 -7.89 -11.47
N MET A 29 3.07 -9.20 -11.43
CA MET A 29 2.39 -10.13 -10.53
C MET A 29 2.67 -9.80 -9.06
N LEU A 30 3.90 -9.37 -8.74
CA LEU A 30 4.29 -8.99 -7.39
C LEU A 30 3.58 -7.69 -6.97
N VAL A 31 3.52 -6.69 -7.85
CA VAL A 31 2.77 -5.45 -7.63
C VAL A 31 1.30 -5.77 -7.35
N PHE A 32 0.67 -6.59 -8.18
CA PHE A 32 -0.73 -7.01 -7.99
C PHE A 32 -0.98 -7.65 -6.62
N LEU A 33 -0.11 -8.58 -6.20
CA LEU A 33 -0.24 -9.25 -4.91
C LEU A 33 -0.04 -8.29 -3.73
N ILE A 34 0.90 -7.34 -3.84
CA ILE A 34 1.13 -6.33 -2.81
C ILE A 34 -0.07 -5.37 -2.71
N GLU A 35 -0.69 -5.01 -3.83
CA GLU A 35 -1.93 -4.21 -3.84
C GLU A 35 -3.09 -4.93 -3.14
N GLN A 36 -3.25 -6.23 -3.34
CA GLN A 36 -4.26 -7.02 -2.61
C GLN A 36 -3.98 -7.03 -1.10
N ALA A 37 -2.73 -7.25 -0.69
CA ALA A 37 -2.34 -7.22 0.71
C ALA A 37 -2.54 -5.84 1.36
N LEU A 38 -2.27 -4.77 0.61
CA LEU A 38 -2.55 -3.39 1.02
C LEU A 38 -4.03 -3.16 1.29
N GLN A 39 -4.88 -3.63 0.38
CA GLN A 39 -6.33 -3.52 0.51
C GLN A 39 -6.82 -4.24 1.77
N GLU A 40 -6.41 -5.49 1.98
CA GLU A 40 -6.76 -6.27 3.18
C GLU A 40 -6.30 -5.60 4.47
N ALA A 41 -5.07 -5.06 4.50
CA ALA A 41 -4.53 -4.38 5.67
C ALA A 41 -5.29 -3.08 5.99
N LYS A 42 -5.68 -2.31 4.96
CA LYS A 42 -6.50 -1.10 5.11
C LYS A 42 -7.91 -1.42 5.61
N GLU A 43 -8.52 -2.49 5.11
CA GLU A 43 -9.82 -2.96 5.61
C GLU A 43 -9.74 -3.40 7.08
N GLU A 44 -8.67 -4.09 7.46
CA GLU A 44 -8.45 -4.47 8.85
C GLU A 44 -8.20 -3.25 9.75
N ALA A 45 -7.47 -2.25 9.26
CA ALA A 45 -7.30 -0.97 9.97
C ALA A 45 -8.67 -0.32 10.24
N LEU A 46 -9.53 -0.24 9.22
CA LEU A 46 -10.88 0.30 9.31
C LEU A 46 -11.73 -0.48 10.32
N ARG A 47 -11.71 -1.82 10.26
CA ARG A 47 -12.43 -2.69 11.22
C ARG A 47 -12.01 -2.44 12.67
N ARG A 48 -10.74 -2.07 12.89
CA ARG A 48 -10.19 -1.77 14.22
C ARG A 48 -10.29 -0.29 14.61
N GLY A 49 -10.91 0.56 13.79
CA GLY A 49 -11.02 2.00 14.04
C GLY A 49 -9.70 2.75 13.95
N ILE A 50 -8.71 2.19 13.23
CA ILE A 50 -7.42 2.82 12.97
C ILE A 50 -7.56 3.66 11.70
N VAL A 51 -7.46 4.99 11.83
CA VAL A 51 -7.40 5.89 10.68
C VAL A 51 -5.98 5.86 10.12
N VAL A 52 -5.86 5.50 8.84
CA VAL A 52 -4.60 5.53 8.10
C VAL A 52 -4.78 6.57 7.01
N ASP A 53 -3.99 7.64 7.06
CA ASP A 53 -4.00 8.66 6.01
C ASP A 53 -3.34 8.04 4.78
N VAL A 54 -4.15 7.78 3.76
CA VAL A 54 -3.65 7.29 2.48
C VAL A 54 -3.53 8.54 1.63
N GLU A 55 -2.30 9.04 1.45
CA GLU A 55 -2.05 10.05 0.42
C GLU A 55 -2.49 9.46 -0.92
N THR A 56 -3.70 9.80 -1.35
CA THR A 56 -4.19 9.52 -2.70
C THR A 56 -3.50 10.51 -3.62
N ASP A 57 -2.22 10.29 -3.89
CA ASP A 57 -1.44 11.11 -4.82
C ASP A 57 -1.83 10.71 -6.27
N ARG A 58 -3.08 11.00 -6.64
CA ARG A 58 -3.60 10.91 -8.01
C ARG A 58 -4.60 12.02 -8.39
N ASP A 59 -4.68 13.09 -7.61
CA ASP A 59 -5.37 14.33 -8.00
C ASP A 59 -4.34 15.48 -8.17
N GLY A 60 -3.56 15.43 -9.25
CA GLY A 60 -2.58 16.49 -9.52
C GLY A 60 -1.96 16.54 -10.92
N ALA A 61 -2.19 15.55 -11.78
CA ALA A 61 -1.53 15.47 -13.09
C ALA A 61 -2.50 15.62 -14.28
N ARG A 62 -3.54 16.45 -14.20
CA ARG A 62 -4.33 16.90 -15.37
C ARG A 62 -4.96 18.27 -15.13
N SER A 63 -4.15 19.31 -15.11
CA SER A 63 -4.55 20.65 -15.57
C SER A 63 -3.31 21.51 -15.73
N HIS A 64 -2.77 21.58 -16.95
CA HIS A 64 -2.26 22.78 -17.61
C HIS A 64 -1.86 22.46 -19.05
#